data_AF-A0A6A6X903-F1
#
_entry.id   AF-A0A6A6X903-F1
#
_cell.length_a   1.000
_cell.length_b   1.000
_cell.length_c   1.000
_cell.angle_alpha   90.00
_cell.angle_beta   90.00
_cell.angle_gamma   90.00
#
_symmetry.space_group_name_H-M   'P 1'
#
loop_
_entity.id
_entity.type
_entity.pdbx_description
1 polymer ?
#
loop_
_entity_poly.entity_id
_entity_poly.type
_entity_poly.pdbx_seq_one_letter_code
_entity_poly.pdbx_strand_id
1 'polypeptide(L)'
;MAMRAAEWHRLPVSLTELCINTTLRCGQSFRWRKSTDDEWSCTLHGRILSFRQDTTHLHYRAIFPPQATLPTPPPSVAPSPAHSTSLDADDTLALIKHYFNLTPNLADLYKQWSASDPNFQKLAPNFAGVRILRQDAWEALIGFICSSNNNISRISGMVHNLCLHYGAFIGHLGSEPYHDFPTPQALAKDGVEAHLSKLGFGYRAKYIAKTAKMVEEKGIVWLEGLCNPESPGFGVDAKVGAAGDMLEDGREGYKRAHEELLALHGVGPKVADCVCLMGLGWSESVPVDTHVWKIAQRDYKFGKGKHKSLTAATYTAVANHFRKLWGKEAGWAHSVLFTADLKTFAGQLAAKIEVKSEEITVKIEEGKVVTVKKEEKEEITLKTEARIAEVVEEKKTTAKKATKKSVKRKANDAQVVVVKEEVVTRRSKRART
;
A
#
# COMPACT_ATOMS: atom_id res chain seq x y z
N MET A 1 13.02 -15.33 27.79
CA MET A 1 11.58 -15.29 28.16
C MET A 1 10.78 -15.58 26.91
N ALA A 2 10.02 -16.68 26.89
CA ALA A 2 9.15 -17.00 25.77
C ALA A 2 8.07 -15.91 25.65
N MET A 3 8.01 -15.22 24.51
CA MET A 3 6.85 -14.41 24.16
C MET A 3 5.61 -15.30 24.25
N ARG A 4 4.57 -14.87 24.95
CA ARG A 4 3.24 -15.46 24.74
C ARG A 4 2.99 -15.42 23.24
N ALA A 5 2.86 -16.58 22.60
CA ALA A 5 2.51 -16.63 21.18
C ALA A 5 1.15 -15.94 21.06
N ALA A 6 1.14 -14.72 20.55
CA ALA A 6 -0.11 -13.98 20.42
C ALA A 6 -1.07 -14.78 19.54
N GLU A 7 -2.33 -14.84 19.95
CA GLU A 7 -3.35 -15.65 19.29
C GLU A 7 -3.76 -15.01 17.95
N TRP A 8 -4.10 -15.85 16.97
CA TRP A 8 -4.67 -15.38 15.71
C TRP A 8 -6.17 -15.19 15.87
N HIS A 9 -6.63 -13.97 15.61
CA HIS A 9 -8.04 -13.63 15.54
C HIS A 9 -8.50 -13.59 14.08
N ARG A 10 -9.82 -13.70 13.88
CA ARG A 10 -10.47 -13.63 12.56
C ARG A 10 -11.47 -12.48 12.50
N LEU A 11 -11.47 -11.77 11.37
CA LEU A 11 -12.39 -10.69 11.05
C LEU A 11 -13.07 -11.01 9.71
N PRO A 12 -14.41 -11.23 9.66
CA PRO A 12 -15.11 -11.51 8.42
C PRO A 12 -15.03 -10.33 7.44
N VAL A 13 -14.26 -10.48 6.36
CA VAL A 13 -14.07 -9.50 5.28
C VAL A 13 -13.69 -10.28 4.03
N SER A 14 -14.53 -10.21 3.00
CA SER A 14 -14.28 -10.87 1.72
C SER A 14 -13.18 -10.18 0.91
N LEU A 15 -12.64 -10.89 -0.08
CA LEU A 15 -11.65 -10.32 -1.02
C LEU A 15 -12.20 -9.16 -1.88
N THR A 16 -13.52 -9.06 -2.04
CA THR A 16 -14.16 -7.94 -2.75
C THR A 16 -14.15 -6.67 -1.91
N GLU A 17 -14.20 -6.80 -0.58
CA GLU A 17 -14.16 -5.68 0.37
C GLU A 17 -12.75 -5.29 0.75
N LEU A 18 -11.81 -6.24 0.87
CA LEU A 18 -10.40 -5.96 1.12
C LEU A 18 -9.55 -7.07 0.52
N CYS A 19 -8.54 -6.71 -0.26
CA CYS A 19 -7.47 -7.61 -0.67
C CYS A 19 -6.14 -7.07 -0.15
N ILE A 20 -5.65 -7.61 0.98
CA ILE A 20 -4.41 -7.11 1.62
C ILE A 20 -3.19 -7.25 0.71
N ASN A 21 -3.17 -8.28 -0.15
CA ASN A 21 -2.08 -8.53 -1.08
C ASN A 21 -1.98 -7.45 -2.17
N THR A 22 -3.10 -6.82 -2.54
CA THR A 22 -3.09 -5.70 -3.49
C THR A 22 -2.92 -4.38 -2.74
N THR A 23 -3.74 -4.13 -1.71
CA THR A 23 -3.77 -2.87 -0.94
C THR A 23 -2.42 -2.55 -0.29
N LEU A 24 -1.75 -3.52 0.34
CA LEU A 24 -0.47 -3.27 1.03
C LEU A 24 0.74 -3.16 0.09
N ARG A 25 0.57 -3.42 -1.21
CA ARG A 25 1.65 -3.40 -2.22
C ARG A 25 1.50 -2.33 -3.29
N CYS A 26 0.36 -1.64 -3.33
CA CYS A 26 0.05 -0.64 -4.35
C CYS A 26 0.66 0.75 -4.06
N GLY A 27 1.63 0.86 -3.15
CA GLY A 27 2.39 2.09 -2.93
C GLY A 27 1.69 3.13 -2.04
N GLN A 28 0.69 2.71 -1.27
CA GLN A 28 0.03 3.55 -0.26
C GLN A 28 0.85 3.64 1.04
N SER A 29 1.21 2.49 1.60
CA SER A 29 2.10 2.37 2.75
C SER A 29 3.40 1.66 2.35
N PHE A 30 4.48 1.96 3.05
CA PHE A 30 5.82 1.45 2.75
C PHE A 30 6.41 0.59 3.89
N ARG A 31 5.65 0.35 4.97
CA ARG A 31 6.11 -0.34 6.18
C ARG A 31 5.76 -1.83 6.24
N TRP A 32 4.79 -2.26 5.43
CA TRP A 32 4.35 -3.64 5.40
C TRP A 32 5.37 -4.54 4.73
N ARG A 33 5.80 -5.57 5.45
CA ARG A 33 6.72 -6.61 4.95
C ARG A 33 5.96 -7.92 4.82
N LYS A 34 6.20 -8.63 3.72
CA LYS A 34 5.65 -9.97 3.50
C LYS A 34 6.72 -11.01 3.80
N SER A 35 6.44 -11.95 4.69
CA SER A 35 7.31 -13.08 4.98
C SER A 35 7.22 -14.16 3.89
N THR A 36 8.05 -15.19 4.00
CA THR A 36 7.99 -16.39 3.14
C THR A 36 6.73 -17.22 3.36
N ASP A 37 6.09 -17.09 4.52
CA ASP A 37 4.89 -17.84 4.92
C ASP A 37 3.58 -17.11 4.56
N ASP A 38 3.66 -16.17 3.62
CA ASP A 38 2.56 -15.32 3.16
C ASP A 38 1.98 -14.37 4.24
N GLU A 39 2.71 -14.14 5.33
CA GLU A 39 2.30 -13.25 6.42
C GLU A 39 2.78 -11.82 6.19
N TRP A 40 1.87 -10.86 6.27
CA TRP A 40 2.16 -9.43 6.27
C TRP A 40 2.41 -8.95 7.68
N SER A 41 3.45 -8.16 7.92
CA SER A 41 3.69 -7.58 9.24
C SER A 41 4.29 -6.18 9.20
N CYS A 42 3.91 -5.36 10.17
CA CYS A 42 4.50 -4.05 10.47
C CYS A 42 4.24 -3.69 11.93
N THR A 43 4.77 -2.55 12.39
CA THR A 43 4.40 -1.96 13.68
C THR A 43 3.47 -0.78 13.46
N LEU A 44 2.41 -0.70 14.26
CA LEU A 44 1.46 0.41 14.28
C LEU A 44 0.99 0.63 15.71
N HIS A 45 0.93 1.88 16.17
CA HIS A 45 0.43 2.24 17.50
C HIS A 45 1.05 1.37 18.62
N GLY A 46 2.38 1.26 18.64
CA GLY A 46 3.10 0.61 19.73
C GLY A 46 3.02 -0.92 19.78
N ARG A 47 2.55 -1.58 18.72
CA ARG A 47 2.48 -3.05 18.64
C ARG A 47 2.91 -3.58 17.27
N ILE A 48 3.39 -4.81 17.21
CA ILE A 48 3.64 -5.52 15.94
C ILE A 48 2.33 -6.17 15.52
N LEU A 49 1.83 -5.83 14.33
CA LEU A 49 0.67 -6.45 13.71
C LEU A 49 1.11 -7.43 12.64
N SER A 50 0.45 -8.59 12.62
CA SER A 50 0.60 -9.62 11.60
C SER A 50 -0.75 -9.90 10.95
N PHE A 51 -0.77 -10.06 9.63
CA PHE A 51 -1.96 -10.38 8.85
C PHE A 51 -1.73 -11.52 7.86
N ARG A 52 -2.77 -12.31 7.64
CA ARG A 52 -2.95 -13.20 6.49
C ARG A 52 -4.43 -13.17 6.11
N GLN A 53 -4.77 -13.50 4.87
CA GLN A 53 -6.15 -13.38 4.41
C GLN A 53 -6.55 -14.58 3.55
N ASP A 54 -7.73 -15.12 3.82
CA ASP A 54 -8.41 -16.08 2.95
C ASP A 54 -9.57 -15.40 2.18
N THR A 55 -10.40 -16.18 1.48
CA THR A 55 -11.48 -15.65 0.66
C THR A 55 -12.57 -14.92 1.44
N THR A 56 -12.70 -15.19 2.73
CA THR A 56 -13.83 -14.78 3.59
C THR A 56 -13.40 -14.01 4.85
N HIS A 57 -12.16 -14.16 5.30
CA HIS A 57 -11.67 -13.58 6.55
C HIS A 57 -10.28 -12.96 6.40
N LEU A 58 -10.11 -11.81 7.06
CA LEU A 58 -8.82 -11.30 7.47
C LEU A 58 -8.44 -11.94 8.81
N HIS A 59 -7.29 -12.61 8.85
CA HIS A 59 -6.70 -13.11 10.08
C HIS A 59 -5.68 -12.10 10.57
N TYR A 60 -5.71 -11.80 11.86
CA TYR A 60 -4.79 -10.85 12.47
C TYR A 60 -4.26 -11.31 13.83
N ARG A 61 -3.09 -10.79 14.19
CA ARG A 61 -2.47 -10.99 15.50
C ARG A 61 -1.74 -9.70 15.89
N ALA A 62 -1.79 -9.34 17.17
CA ALA A 62 -1.01 -8.25 17.74
C ALA A 62 -0.02 -8.76 18.79
N ILE A 63 1.20 -8.25 18.73
CA ILE A 63 2.24 -8.50 19.72
C ILE A 63 2.62 -7.15 20.33
N PHE A 64 2.42 -7.03 21.63
CA PHE A 64 2.80 -5.85 22.41
C PHE A 64 4.22 -5.99 22.96
N PRO A 65 4.93 -4.87 23.20
CA PRO A 65 6.18 -4.88 23.95
C PRO A 65 5.99 -5.60 25.29
N PRO A 66 6.99 -6.34 25.80
CA PRO A 66 6.93 -6.89 27.14
C PRO A 66 6.68 -5.76 28.14
N GLN A 67 5.56 -5.78 28.86
CA GLN A 67 5.37 -4.85 29.98
C GLN A 67 6.51 -5.07 30.97
N ALA A 68 7.19 -3.97 31.35
CA ALA A 68 8.13 -4.02 32.45
C ALA A 68 7.34 -4.34 33.73
N THR A 69 7.36 -5.60 34.14
CA THR A 69 6.85 -6.01 35.46
C THR A 69 7.80 -5.46 36.52
N LEU A 70 7.67 -4.19 36.87
CA LEU A 70 8.22 -3.67 38.11
C LEU A 70 7.26 -4.12 39.24
N PRO A 71 7.74 -4.83 40.28
CA PRO A 71 6.94 -5.05 41.46
C PRO A 71 6.78 -3.72 42.21
N THR A 72 5.68 -3.02 42.00
CA THR A 72 5.32 -1.86 42.82
C THR A 72 4.75 -2.32 44.16
N PRO A 73 5.25 -1.83 45.31
CA PRO A 73 4.57 -2.00 46.59
C PRO A 73 3.21 -1.28 46.57
N PRO A 74 2.24 -1.71 47.42
CA PRO A 74 0.90 -1.13 47.42
C PRO A 74 0.93 0.38 47.72
N PRO A 75 0.17 1.20 46.99
CA PRO A 75 0.11 2.64 47.23
C PRO A 75 -0.65 2.93 48.53
N SER A 76 -0.04 3.71 49.42
CA SER A 76 -0.62 4.10 50.72
C SER A 76 -1.35 5.44 50.71
N VAL A 77 -1.76 5.95 49.54
CA VAL A 77 -2.50 7.23 49.43
C VAL A 77 -3.59 7.13 48.35
N ALA A 78 -4.80 7.54 48.71
CA ALA A 78 -5.98 7.54 47.85
C ALA A 78 -5.77 8.41 46.59
N PRO A 79 -6.22 7.97 45.40
CA PRO A 79 -6.04 8.73 44.17
C PRO A 79 -7.08 9.86 44.01
N SER A 80 -6.58 11.05 43.67
CA SER A 80 -7.35 12.18 43.12
C SER A 80 -7.86 11.85 41.70
N PRO A 81 -8.97 12.45 41.23
CA PRO A 81 -9.61 12.09 39.98
C PRO A 81 -8.89 12.76 38.79
N ALA A 82 -7.88 12.08 38.26
CA ALA A 82 -7.36 12.33 36.92
C ALA A 82 -7.67 11.10 36.06
N HIS A 83 -8.21 11.33 34.86
CA HIS A 83 -8.77 10.36 33.92
C HIS A 83 -8.17 8.94 34.00
N SER A 84 -8.98 8.01 34.53
CA SER A 84 -8.79 6.59 34.35
C SER A 84 -9.12 6.21 32.90
N THR A 85 -8.16 6.27 31.99
CA THR A 85 -8.22 5.43 30.79
C THR A 85 -7.91 4.00 31.24
N SER A 86 -8.87 3.10 31.10
CA SER A 86 -8.71 1.70 31.49
C SER A 86 -7.55 1.07 30.72
N LEU A 87 -6.54 0.58 31.44
CA LEU A 87 -5.38 -0.15 30.90
C LEU A 87 -5.73 -1.56 30.35
N ASP A 88 -7.01 -1.87 30.11
CA ASP A 88 -7.52 -3.26 30.00
C ASP A 88 -8.40 -3.59 28.77
N ALA A 89 -8.40 -2.79 27.70
CA ALA A 89 -9.08 -3.17 26.45
C ALA A 89 -8.13 -3.17 25.26
N ASP A 90 -7.89 -4.33 24.66
CA ASP A 90 -7.15 -4.46 23.40
C ASP A 90 -7.94 -3.79 22.26
N ASP A 91 -7.50 -2.61 21.84
CA ASP A 91 -8.09 -1.81 20.77
C ASP A 91 -7.63 -2.25 19.36
N THR A 92 -6.89 -3.36 19.24
CA THR A 92 -6.34 -3.87 17.97
C THR A 92 -7.41 -4.02 16.88
N LEU A 93 -8.58 -4.57 17.21
CA LEU A 93 -9.66 -4.72 16.21
C LEU A 93 -10.17 -3.36 15.71
N ALA A 94 -10.32 -2.37 16.60
CA ALA A 94 -10.73 -1.03 16.23
C ALA A 94 -9.66 -0.36 15.35
N LEU A 95 -8.39 -0.53 15.70
CA LEU A 95 -7.26 -0.03 14.92
C LEU A 95 -7.23 -0.65 13.52
N ILE A 96 -7.44 -1.96 13.38
CA ILE A 96 -7.47 -2.65 12.08
C ILE A 96 -8.62 -2.13 11.22
N LYS A 97 -9.83 -2.03 11.79
CA LYS A 97 -11.00 -1.49 11.09
C LYS A 97 -10.77 -0.05 10.64
N HIS A 98 -10.13 0.77 11.47
CA HIS A 98 -9.75 2.14 11.13
C HIS A 98 -8.71 2.16 10.01
N TYR A 99 -7.58 1.48 10.19
CA TYR A 99 -6.44 1.53 9.29
C TYR A 99 -6.77 1.04 7.87
N PHE A 100 -7.52 -0.05 7.75
CA PHE A 100 -8.03 -0.53 6.45
C PHE A 100 -9.27 0.21 5.97
N ASN A 101 -9.77 1.17 6.74
CA ASN A 101 -10.91 2.00 6.41
C ASN A 101 -12.16 1.19 6.08
N LEU A 102 -12.54 0.25 6.96
CA LEU A 102 -13.57 -0.76 6.70
C LEU A 102 -15.01 -0.28 6.88
N THR A 103 -15.24 0.98 7.28
CA THR A 103 -16.59 1.52 7.51
C THR A 103 -17.39 1.69 6.21
N PRO A 104 -16.86 2.30 5.12
CA PRO A 104 -17.58 2.39 3.86
C PRO A 104 -17.67 1.02 3.18
N ASN A 105 -18.83 0.69 2.61
CA ASN A 105 -19.02 -0.51 1.78
C ASN A 105 -18.29 -0.33 0.45
N LEU A 106 -17.27 -1.15 0.17
CA LEU A 106 -16.46 -0.96 -1.04
C LEU A 106 -17.19 -1.41 -2.30
N ALA A 107 -18.00 -2.46 -2.23
CA ALA A 107 -18.80 -2.92 -3.36
C ALA A 107 -19.77 -1.85 -3.86
N ASP A 108 -20.43 -1.11 -2.96
CA ASP A 108 -21.32 -0.01 -3.31
C ASP A 108 -20.56 1.14 -3.99
N LEU A 109 -19.37 1.48 -3.48
CA LEU A 109 -18.49 2.46 -4.10
C LEU A 109 -18.04 2.03 -5.50
N TYR A 110 -17.65 0.76 -5.68
CA TYR A 110 -17.27 0.23 -7.00
C TYR A 110 -18.43 0.28 -7.98
N LYS A 111 -19.66 -0.01 -7.52
CA LYS A 111 -20.87 0.11 -8.33
C LYS A 111 -21.13 1.55 -8.74
N GLN A 112 -21.01 2.50 -7.81
CA GLN A 112 -21.15 3.93 -8.09
C GLN A 112 -20.12 4.39 -9.12
N TRP A 113 -18.83 4.11 -8.91
CA TRP A 113 -17.78 4.56 -9.83
C TRP A 113 -17.87 3.90 -11.21
N SER A 114 -18.28 2.63 -11.27
CA SER A 114 -18.53 1.93 -12.52
C SER A 114 -19.71 2.51 -13.30
N ALA A 115 -20.74 3.02 -12.61
CA ALA A 115 -21.86 3.69 -13.27
C ALA A 115 -21.46 5.05 -13.86
N SER A 116 -20.54 5.76 -13.20
CA SER A 116 -20.06 7.08 -13.63
C SER A 116 -18.94 7.04 -14.67
N ASP A 117 -18.15 5.96 -14.72
CA ASP A 117 -16.98 5.86 -15.61
C ASP A 117 -16.85 4.48 -16.29
N PRO A 118 -17.08 4.40 -17.61
CA PRO A 118 -16.89 3.18 -18.40
C PRO A 118 -15.46 2.63 -18.40
N ASN A 119 -14.44 3.48 -18.18
CA ASN A 119 -13.06 3.00 -18.08
C ASN A 119 -12.85 2.26 -16.76
N PHE A 120 -13.32 2.83 -15.64
CA PHE A 120 -13.34 2.17 -14.34
C PHE A 120 -14.14 0.86 -14.38
N GLN A 121 -15.33 0.86 -14.97
CA GLN A 121 -16.19 -0.33 -15.06
C GLN A 121 -15.49 -1.55 -15.69
N LYS A 122 -14.68 -1.33 -16.73
CA LYS A 122 -13.92 -2.40 -17.40
C LYS A 122 -12.80 -2.96 -16.52
N LEU A 123 -12.23 -2.13 -15.65
CA LEU A 123 -11.10 -2.49 -14.81
C LEU A 123 -11.52 -3.15 -13.50
N ALA A 124 -12.61 -2.67 -12.90
CA ALA A 124 -13.07 -3.00 -11.56
C ALA A 124 -13.08 -4.51 -11.22
N PRO A 125 -13.54 -5.42 -12.11
CA PRO A 125 -13.58 -6.86 -11.79
C PRO A 125 -12.20 -7.49 -11.52
N ASN A 126 -11.14 -6.96 -12.11
CA ASN A 126 -9.78 -7.50 -11.96
C ASN A 126 -9.04 -6.94 -10.73
N PHE A 127 -9.56 -5.87 -10.13
CA PHE A 127 -8.92 -5.11 -9.05
C PHE A 127 -9.87 -4.86 -7.87
N ALA A 128 -10.66 -5.86 -7.49
CA ALA A 128 -11.53 -5.77 -6.32
C ALA A 128 -10.72 -5.70 -5.00
N GLY A 129 -11.33 -5.14 -3.95
CA GLY A 129 -10.75 -5.10 -2.60
C GLY A 129 -9.62 -4.08 -2.39
N VAL A 130 -9.38 -3.18 -3.36
CA VAL A 130 -8.40 -2.09 -3.19
C VAL A 130 -9.04 -0.96 -2.38
N ARG A 131 -8.57 -0.77 -1.14
CA ARG A 131 -9.01 0.30 -0.22
C ARG A 131 -7.94 1.38 -0.04
N ILE A 132 -8.36 2.57 0.38
CA ILE A 132 -7.44 3.60 0.87
C ILE A 132 -7.16 3.39 2.36
N LEU A 133 -5.89 3.21 2.69
CA LEU A 133 -5.43 3.11 4.07
C LEU A 133 -5.57 4.45 4.80
N ARG A 134 -5.98 4.41 6.07
CA ARG A 134 -5.94 5.55 7.00
C ARG A 134 -4.66 5.49 7.81
N GLN A 135 -3.60 6.05 7.24
CA GLN A 135 -2.29 6.11 7.87
C GLN A 135 -2.22 7.28 8.86
N ASP A 136 -1.26 7.22 9.77
CA ASP A 136 -0.84 8.39 10.53
C ASP A 136 -0.34 9.49 9.58
N ALA A 137 -0.76 10.74 9.82
CA ALA A 137 -0.47 11.85 8.93
C ALA A 137 1.02 12.15 8.83
N TRP A 138 1.75 11.99 9.93
CA TRP A 138 3.20 12.19 9.98
C TRP A 138 3.96 11.07 9.27
N GLU A 139 3.56 9.81 9.47
CA GLU A 139 4.06 8.66 8.71
C GLU A 139 3.84 8.85 7.20
N ALA A 140 2.63 9.22 6.79
CA ALA A 140 2.30 9.47 5.40
C ALA A 140 3.17 10.59 4.81
N LEU A 141 3.32 11.71 5.53
CA LEU A 141 4.14 12.85 5.10
C LEU A 141 5.59 12.45 4.81
N ILE A 142 6.27 11.82 5.76
CA ILE A 142 7.67 11.44 5.59
C ILE A 142 7.82 10.30 4.57
N GLY A 143 6.88 9.34 4.55
CA GLY A 143 6.83 8.27 3.55
C GLY A 143 6.73 8.81 2.12
N PHE A 144 5.85 9.79 1.88
CA PHE A 144 5.69 10.37 0.55
C PHE A 144 6.80 11.37 0.16
N ILE A 145 7.46 12.04 1.12
CA ILE A 145 8.73 12.75 0.83
C ILE A 145 9.76 11.77 0.26
N CYS A 146 9.89 10.57 0.84
CA CYS A 146 10.76 9.49 0.33
C CYS A 146 10.39 9.02 -1.08
N SER A 147 9.11 9.18 -1.48
CA SER A 147 8.56 8.69 -2.75
C SER A 147 8.89 9.55 -3.97
N SER A 148 9.20 10.84 -3.77
CA SER A 148 9.45 11.80 -4.86
C SER A 148 10.54 11.27 -5.82
N ASN A 149 10.25 11.11 -7.12
CA ASN A 149 11.19 10.56 -8.12
C ASN A 149 11.91 9.27 -7.66
N ASN A 150 11.13 8.25 -7.29
CA ASN A 150 11.63 7.00 -6.72
C ASN A 150 10.75 5.80 -7.16
N ASN A 151 11.08 4.59 -6.70
CA ASN A 151 10.26 3.39 -6.93
C ASN A 151 9.89 2.71 -5.60
N ILE A 152 8.77 1.99 -5.58
CA ILE A 152 8.16 1.41 -4.37
C ILE A 152 9.19 0.58 -3.56
N SER A 153 9.97 -0.27 -4.22
CA SER A 153 10.97 -1.11 -3.54
C SER A 153 12.02 -0.30 -2.79
N ARG A 154 12.59 0.73 -3.43
CA ARG A 154 13.57 1.60 -2.77
C ARG A 154 12.94 2.44 -1.67
N ILE A 155 11.70 2.91 -1.84
CA ILE A 155 10.99 3.69 -0.83
C ILE A 155 10.76 2.84 0.43
N SER A 156 10.28 1.60 0.29
CA SER A 156 10.13 0.67 1.41
C SER A 156 11.44 0.43 2.15
N GLY A 157 12.56 0.27 1.43
CA GLY A 157 13.88 0.16 2.06
C GLY A 157 14.29 1.43 2.82
N MET A 158 14.01 2.61 2.28
CA MET A 158 14.29 3.89 2.96
C MET A 158 13.46 4.02 4.24
N VAL A 159 12.15 3.82 4.16
CA VAL A 159 11.24 3.91 5.32
C VAL A 159 11.58 2.87 6.39
N HIS A 160 11.97 1.66 5.98
CA HIS A 160 12.45 0.64 6.92
C HIS A 160 13.69 1.09 7.69
N ASN A 161 14.72 1.62 6.99
CA ASN A 161 15.92 2.15 7.63
C ASN A 161 15.59 3.33 8.55
N LEU A 162 14.63 4.18 8.17
CA LEU A 162 14.17 5.28 9.01
C LEU A 162 13.64 4.76 10.36
N CYS A 163 12.78 3.74 10.33
CA CYS A 163 12.24 3.10 11.53
C CYS A 163 13.34 2.44 12.37
N LEU A 164 14.26 1.69 11.74
CA LEU A 164 15.35 1.01 12.47
C LEU A 164 16.26 1.99 13.22
N HIS A 165 16.60 3.13 12.62
CA HIS A 165 17.58 4.05 13.19
C HIS A 165 16.98 5.11 14.12
N TYR A 166 15.70 5.45 13.94
CA TYR A 166 15.07 6.57 14.65
C TYR A 166 13.74 6.22 15.32
N GLY A 167 13.19 5.05 15.03
CA GLY A 167 11.94 4.56 15.59
C GLY A 167 12.11 3.88 16.94
N ALA A 168 11.08 3.97 17.78
CA ALA A 168 11.05 3.27 19.07
C ALA A 168 11.03 1.75 18.84
N PHE A 169 11.89 1.02 19.54
CA PHE A 169 11.90 -0.44 19.48
C PHE A 169 10.63 -1.01 20.13
N ILE A 170 9.92 -1.88 19.40
CA ILE A 170 8.66 -2.51 19.87
C ILE A 170 8.90 -3.96 20.29
N GLY A 171 9.66 -4.72 19.51
CA GLY A 171 9.89 -6.13 19.78
C GLY A 171 10.56 -6.84 18.61
N HIS A 172 10.57 -8.17 18.69
CA HIS A 172 11.06 -9.03 17.62
C HIS A 172 9.92 -9.88 17.04
N LEU A 173 10.02 -10.17 15.74
CA LEU A 173 9.28 -11.26 15.11
C LEU A 173 10.32 -12.27 14.58
N GLY A 174 10.46 -13.41 15.25
CA GLY A 174 11.61 -14.28 15.05
C GLY A 174 12.90 -13.60 15.49
N SER A 175 13.89 -13.51 14.59
CA SER A 175 15.16 -12.79 14.83
C SER A 175 15.12 -11.32 14.40
N GLU A 176 14.07 -10.88 13.71
CA GLU A 176 14.00 -9.56 13.10
C GLU A 176 13.49 -8.52 14.10
N PRO A 177 14.22 -7.40 14.32
CA PRO A 177 13.73 -6.31 15.15
C PRO A 177 12.66 -5.50 14.40
N TYR A 178 11.65 -5.07 15.14
CA TYR A 178 10.59 -4.20 14.66
C TYR A 178 10.57 -2.91 15.49
N HIS A 179 10.65 -1.79 14.79
CA HIS A 179 10.64 -0.43 15.35
C HIS A 179 9.46 0.34 14.79
N ASP A 180 8.84 1.16 15.64
CA ASP A 180 7.75 2.03 15.21
C ASP A 180 8.24 3.21 14.35
N PHE A 181 7.33 4.03 13.83
CA PHE A 181 7.70 5.20 13.04
C PHE A 181 8.38 6.23 13.95
N PRO A 182 9.46 6.89 13.52
CA PRO A 182 10.09 7.94 14.32
C PRO A 182 9.16 9.14 14.51
N THR A 183 9.21 9.78 15.67
CA THR A 183 8.48 11.02 15.94
C THR A 183 9.14 12.22 15.22
N PRO A 184 8.43 13.37 15.06
CA PRO A 184 9.04 14.59 14.55
C PRO A 184 10.31 14.98 15.31
N GLN A 185 10.29 14.90 16.64
CA GLN A 185 11.42 15.22 17.51
C GLN A 185 12.62 14.31 17.26
N ALA A 186 12.40 13.02 16.96
CA ALA A 186 13.48 12.09 16.66
C ALA A 186 14.21 12.46 15.36
N LEU A 187 13.47 12.97 14.35
CA LEU A 187 14.03 13.35 13.05
C LEU A 187 14.51 14.80 12.98
N ALA A 188 14.13 15.65 13.93
CA ALA A 188 14.54 17.05 13.98
C ALA A 188 15.91 17.27 14.66
N LYS A 189 16.46 16.26 15.33
CA LYS A 189 17.77 16.31 15.98
C LYS A 189 18.90 16.67 15.02
N ASP A 190 19.94 17.31 15.56
CA ASP A 190 21.13 17.62 14.79
C ASP A 190 21.86 16.34 14.32
N GLY A 191 22.44 16.42 13.13
CA GLY A 191 23.13 15.29 12.48
C GLY A 191 22.21 14.31 11.73
N VAL A 192 20.88 14.40 11.86
CA VAL A 192 19.94 13.51 11.14
C VAL A 192 20.11 13.62 9.63
N GLU A 193 20.17 14.83 9.06
CA GLU A 193 20.38 15.03 7.62
C GLU A 193 21.66 14.33 7.12
N ALA A 194 22.76 14.50 7.85
CA ALA A 194 24.05 13.92 7.49
C ALA A 194 24.01 12.39 7.56
N HIS A 195 23.34 11.82 8.56
CA HIS A 195 23.20 10.38 8.71
C HIS A 195 22.28 9.78 7.65
N LEU A 196 21.11 10.38 7.38
CA LEU A 196 20.21 9.95 6.30
C LEU A 196 20.89 10.03 4.92
N SER A 197 21.75 11.02 4.71
CA SER A 197 22.56 11.11 3.49
C SER A 197 23.49 9.91 3.34
N LYS A 198 24.16 9.48 4.43
CA LYS A 198 25.00 8.26 4.46
C LYS A 198 24.18 6.98 4.25
N LEU A 199 22.92 6.96 4.70
CA LEU A 199 21.98 5.85 4.48
C LEU A 199 21.34 5.83 3.07
N GLY A 200 21.77 6.72 2.16
CA GLY A 200 21.34 6.68 0.75
C GLY A 200 20.01 7.36 0.44
N PHE A 201 19.52 8.24 1.33
CA PHE A 201 18.31 9.05 1.07
C PHE A 201 18.54 10.12 -0.01
N GLY A 202 19.80 10.47 -0.28
CA GLY A 202 20.17 11.51 -1.25
C GLY A 202 19.63 12.88 -0.84
N TYR A 203 19.17 13.67 -1.81
CA TYR A 203 18.64 15.02 -1.54
C TYR A 203 17.44 15.03 -0.59
N ARG A 204 16.72 13.90 -0.44
CA ARG A 204 15.56 13.78 0.46
C ARG A 204 15.95 13.80 1.93
N ALA A 205 17.20 13.52 2.27
CA ALA A 205 17.70 13.64 3.64
C ALA A 205 17.47 15.05 4.19
N LYS A 206 17.77 16.08 3.39
CA LYS A 206 17.52 17.49 3.71
C LYS A 206 16.03 17.79 3.85
N TYR A 207 15.20 17.22 2.98
CA TYR A 207 13.75 17.43 3.00
C TYR A 207 13.14 16.89 4.29
N ILE A 208 13.53 15.67 4.68
CA ILE A 208 13.06 15.03 5.91
C ILE A 208 13.50 15.82 7.14
N ALA A 209 14.80 16.11 7.27
CA ALA A 209 15.32 16.80 8.45
C ALA A 209 14.72 18.21 8.61
N LYS A 210 14.59 18.97 7.52
CA LYS A 210 13.97 20.30 7.57
C LYS A 210 12.47 20.23 7.84
N THR A 211 11.75 19.31 7.20
CA THR A 211 10.32 19.12 7.48
C THR A 211 10.09 18.71 8.93
N ALA A 212 10.92 17.83 9.48
CA ALA A 212 10.86 17.45 10.89
C ALA A 212 11.03 18.64 11.83
N LYS A 213 12.01 19.52 11.59
CA LYS A 213 12.19 20.76 12.35
C LYS A 213 10.96 21.68 12.25
N MET A 214 10.44 21.88 11.04
CA MET A 214 9.23 22.72 10.84
C MET A 214 7.99 22.16 11.56
N VAL A 215 7.79 20.84 11.55
CA VAL A 215 6.66 20.19 12.22
C VAL A 215 6.87 20.16 13.74
N GLU A 216 8.10 19.97 14.22
CA GLU A 216 8.42 20.07 15.65
C GLU A 216 8.13 21.49 16.18
N GLU A 217 8.54 22.53 15.45
CA GLU A 217 8.28 23.94 15.78
C GLU A 217 6.77 24.28 15.80
N LYS A 218 6.00 23.76 14.85
CA LYS A 218 4.55 23.94 14.77
C LYS A 218 3.78 23.08 15.78
N GLY A 219 4.38 21.99 16.26
CA GLY A 219 3.74 20.94 17.05
C GLY A 219 2.91 19.96 16.22
N ILE A 220 2.84 18.69 16.65
CA ILE A 220 2.11 17.64 15.91
C ILE A 220 0.61 17.95 15.77
N VAL A 221 0.04 18.66 16.74
CA VAL A 221 -1.37 19.11 16.74
C VAL A 221 -1.69 19.99 15.53
N TRP A 222 -0.73 20.74 15.00
CA TRP A 222 -0.94 21.49 13.74
C TRP A 222 -1.25 20.55 12.58
N LEU A 223 -0.50 19.46 12.44
CA LEU A 223 -0.70 18.49 11.36
C LEU A 223 -2.01 17.73 11.55
N GLU A 224 -2.33 17.33 12.77
CA GLU A 224 -3.61 16.71 13.13
C GLU A 224 -4.80 17.63 12.85
N GLY A 225 -4.62 18.94 13.03
CA GLY A 225 -5.62 19.97 12.71
C GLY A 225 -5.92 20.14 11.21
N LEU A 226 -5.12 19.52 10.33
CA LEU A 226 -5.38 19.48 8.88
C LEU A 226 -6.24 18.27 8.46
N CYS A 227 -6.51 17.34 9.37
CA CYS A 227 -7.34 16.17 9.09
C CYS A 227 -8.77 16.55 8.74
N ASN A 228 -9.37 15.79 7.82
CA ASN A 228 -10.79 15.84 7.54
C ASN A 228 -11.56 15.53 8.84
N PRO A 229 -12.41 16.45 9.34
CA PRO A 229 -13.13 16.25 10.59
C PRO A 229 -14.13 15.08 10.52
N GLU A 230 -14.57 14.68 9.33
CA GLU A 230 -15.43 13.49 9.13
C GLU A 230 -14.64 12.17 9.09
N SER A 231 -13.32 12.24 8.94
CA SER A 231 -12.43 11.08 8.88
C SER A 231 -11.12 11.37 9.62
N PRO A 232 -11.17 11.63 10.95
CA PRO A 232 -10.01 12.09 11.73
C PRO A 232 -8.99 10.96 11.98
N GLY A 233 -7.91 11.23 12.72
CA GLY A 233 -6.97 10.19 13.16
C GLY A 233 -7.61 9.11 14.03
N PHE A 234 -6.92 7.99 14.23
CA PHE A 234 -7.38 6.92 15.11
C PHE A 234 -7.59 7.42 16.55
N GLY A 235 -8.67 7.01 17.20
CA GLY A 235 -9.01 7.44 18.56
C GLY A 235 -9.67 8.83 18.67
N VAL A 236 -9.95 9.49 17.54
CA VAL A 236 -10.64 10.78 17.50
C VAL A 236 -12.04 10.62 16.91
N ASP A 237 -13.03 11.24 17.54
CA ASP A 237 -14.42 11.19 17.10
C ASP A 237 -14.64 12.00 15.81
N ALA A 238 -15.32 11.37 14.85
CA ALA A 238 -15.70 12.02 13.60
C ALA A 238 -16.82 13.05 13.82
N LYS A 239 -16.67 14.23 13.23
CA LYS A 239 -17.67 15.31 13.22
C LYS A 239 -18.39 15.31 11.88
N VAL A 240 -19.48 14.57 11.80
CA VAL A 240 -20.28 14.42 10.56
C VAL A 240 -20.79 15.77 10.07
N GLY A 241 -20.64 16.06 8.78
CA GLY A 241 -21.08 17.31 8.15
C GLY A 241 -20.14 18.50 8.38
N ALA A 242 -19.08 18.35 9.19
CA ALA A 242 -18.18 19.45 9.52
C ALA A 242 -17.13 19.74 8.43
N ALA A 243 -17.06 18.94 7.37
CA ALA A 243 -16.06 19.09 6.31
C ALA A 243 -16.47 20.07 5.19
N GLY A 244 -17.72 20.58 5.22
CA GLY A 244 -18.26 21.51 4.23
C GLY A 244 -18.63 20.86 2.89
N ASP A 245 -19.11 21.70 1.98
CA ASP A 245 -19.66 21.28 0.69
C ASP A 245 -18.58 20.95 -0.35
N MET A 246 -18.87 19.96 -1.19
CA MET A 246 -17.99 19.55 -2.28
C MET A 246 -18.05 20.55 -3.46
N LEU A 247 -16.93 21.23 -3.71
CA LEU A 247 -16.75 22.11 -4.87
C LEU A 247 -16.01 21.38 -6.01
N GLU A 248 -15.95 21.99 -7.19
CA GLU A 248 -15.26 21.39 -8.37
C GLU A 248 -13.77 21.10 -8.10
N ASP A 249 -13.10 22.00 -7.37
CA ASP A 249 -11.70 21.89 -6.99
C ASP A 249 -11.48 21.20 -5.63
N GLY A 250 -12.54 20.72 -4.99
CA GLY A 250 -12.53 20.02 -3.70
C GLY A 250 -13.01 20.88 -2.52
N ARG A 251 -13.20 20.26 -1.36
CA ARG A 251 -13.69 20.95 -0.16
C ARG A 251 -12.65 21.94 0.37
N GLU A 252 -13.12 22.99 1.03
CA GLU A 252 -12.26 24.07 1.55
C GLU A 252 -11.19 23.55 2.53
N GLY A 253 -11.57 22.61 3.41
CA GLY A 253 -10.62 21.99 4.34
C GLY A 253 -9.51 21.19 3.63
N TYR A 254 -9.83 20.49 2.54
CA TYR A 254 -8.84 19.80 1.71
C TYR A 254 -7.87 20.80 1.07
N LYS A 255 -8.38 21.88 0.47
CA LYS A 255 -7.55 22.89 -0.20
C LYS A 255 -6.60 23.56 0.80
N ARG A 256 -7.12 23.96 1.97
CA ARG A 256 -6.30 24.49 3.06
C ARG A 256 -5.22 23.50 3.50
N ALA A 257 -5.57 22.24 3.72
CA ALA A 257 -4.61 21.22 4.11
C ALA A 257 -3.50 21.04 3.05
N HIS A 258 -3.87 21.04 1.77
CA HIS A 258 -2.93 20.95 0.65
C HIS A 258 -1.96 22.13 0.63
N GLU A 259 -2.47 23.36 0.75
CA GLU A 259 -1.67 24.59 0.77
C GLU A 259 -0.69 24.64 1.96
N GLU A 260 -1.16 24.28 3.16
CA GLU A 260 -0.33 24.20 4.37
C GLU A 260 0.80 23.17 4.22
N LEU A 261 0.53 22.02 3.58
CA LEU A 261 1.53 20.99 3.31
C LEU A 261 2.56 21.45 2.27
N LEU A 262 2.16 22.21 1.24
CA LEU A 262 3.07 22.75 0.23
C LEU A 262 4.12 23.71 0.80
N ALA A 263 3.86 24.30 1.97
CA ALA A 263 4.85 25.15 2.65
C ALA A 263 6.02 24.34 3.23
N LEU A 264 5.90 23.02 3.39
CA LEU A 264 6.93 22.15 3.94
C LEU A 264 8.05 21.84 2.94
N HIS A 265 9.25 21.57 3.45
CA HIS A 265 10.42 21.39 2.60
C HIS A 265 10.44 20.02 1.89
N GLY A 266 10.35 20.04 0.55
CA GLY A 266 10.33 18.82 -0.26
C GLY A 266 8.94 18.25 -0.49
N VAL A 267 7.89 18.99 -0.12
CA VAL A 267 6.49 18.65 -0.40
C VAL A 267 6.04 19.44 -1.63
N GLY A 268 5.82 18.73 -2.74
CA GLY A 268 5.16 19.28 -3.92
C GLY A 268 3.70 18.82 -4.03
N PRO A 269 2.95 19.27 -5.05
CA PRO A 269 1.51 19.00 -5.17
C PRO A 269 1.13 17.53 -5.05
N LYS A 270 1.87 16.64 -5.71
CA LYS A 270 1.65 15.19 -5.62
C LYS A 270 1.85 14.65 -4.20
N VAL A 271 2.90 15.11 -3.50
CA VAL A 271 3.18 14.65 -2.13
C VAL A 271 2.09 15.15 -1.20
N ALA A 272 1.70 16.43 -1.30
CA ALA A 272 0.61 17.01 -0.53
C ALA A 272 -0.71 16.24 -0.75
N ASP A 273 -1.08 15.94 -1.99
CA ASP A 273 -2.28 15.14 -2.28
C ASP A 273 -2.19 13.72 -1.73
N CYS A 274 -1.02 13.06 -1.80
CA CYS A 274 -0.87 11.73 -1.20
C CYS A 274 -1.11 11.77 0.32
N VAL A 275 -0.62 12.81 1.00
CA VAL A 275 -0.84 13.00 2.44
C VAL A 275 -2.29 13.35 2.74
N CYS A 276 -2.92 14.23 1.94
CA CYS A 276 -4.34 14.54 2.06
C CYS A 276 -5.22 13.27 1.96
N LEU A 277 -4.96 12.43 0.96
CA LEU A 277 -5.74 11.22 0.71
C LEU A 277 -5.53 10.14 1.77
N MET A 278 -4.26 9.82 2.09
CA MET A 278 -3.92 8.62 2.86
C MET A 278 -3.56 8.89 4.33
N GLY A 279 -3.27 10.15 4.69
CA GLY A 279 -2.92 10.55 6.06
C GLY A 279 -3.94 11.47 6.73
N LEU A 280 -4.60 12.34 5.96
CA LEU A 280 -5.54 13.34 6.48
C LEU A 280 -7.02 13.01 6.22
N GLY A 281 -7.33 11.94 5.49
CA GLY A 281 -8.72 11.48 5.27
C GLY A 281 -9.54 12.32 4.28
N TRP A 282 -8.91 13.11 3.42
CA TRP A 282 -9.55 13.85 2.33
C TRP A 282 -9.68 12.95 1.10
N SER A 283 -10.73 12.11 1.08
CA SER A 283 -11.00 11.11 0.04
C SER A 283 -11.15 11.68 -1.37
N GLU A 284 -11.39 12.99 -1.51
CA GLU A 284 -11.50 13.67 -2.81
C GLU A 284 -10.13 14.09 -3.39
N SER A 285 -9.05 13.95 -2.62
CA SER A 285 -7.71 14.30 -3.08
C SER A 285 -7.22 13.32 -4.14
N VAL A 286 -6.69 13.84 -5.25
CA VAL A 286 -6.24 13.03 -6.40
C VAL A 286 -4.77 13.35 -6.70
N PRO A 287 -3.82 12.54 -6.21
CA PRO A 287 -2.40 12.71 -6.50
C PRO A 287 -2.09 12.42 -7.98
N VAL A 288 -1.67 13.41 -8.75
CA VAL A 288 -1.35 13.22 -10.18
C VAL A 288 0.15 13.09 -10.39
N ASP A 289 0.63 11.86 -10.58
CA ASP A 289 2.01 11.58 -10.96
C ASP A 289 2.16 11.22 -12.44
N THR A 290 3.33 10.72 -12.85
CA THR A 290 3.54 10.30 -14.23
C THR A 290 2.74 9.07 -14.66
N HIS A 291 2.32 8.20 -13.75
CA HIS A 291 1.44 7.06 -14.05
C HIS A 291 0.01 7.56 -14.27
N VAL A 292 -0.50 8.38 -13.34
CA VAL A 292 -1.84 8.97 -13.44
C VAL A 292 -1.94 9.88 -14.68
N TRP A 293 -0.88 10.62 -15.02
CA TRP A 293 -0.83 11.37 -16.26
C TRP A 293 -0.95 10.48 -17.50
N LYS A 294 -0.26 9.35 -17.55
CA LYS A 294 -0.37 8.39 -18.67
C LYS A 294 -1.77 7.78 -18.76
N ILE A 295 -2.38 7.44 -17.63
CA ILE A 295 -3.78 6.97 -17.57
C ILE A 295 -4.71 8.05 -18.14
N ALA A 296 -4.59 9.30 -17.67
CA ALA A 296 -5.39 10.42 -18.16
C ALA A 296 -5.25 10.62 -19.68
N GLN A 297 -4.04 10.50 -20.22
CA GLN A 297 -3.81 10.59 -21.67
C GLN A 297 -4.42 9.41 -22.45
N ARG A 298 -4.16 8.18 -21.99
CA ARG A 298 -4.55 6.93 -22.65
C ARG A 298 -6.08 6.76 -22.66
N ASP A 299 -6.69 6.93 -21.49
CA ASP A 299 -8.07 6.48 -21.23
C ASP A 299 -9.06 7.65 -21.26
N TYR A 300 -8.63 8.85 -20.86
CA TYR A 300 -9.48 10.05 -20.76
C TYR A 300 -9.13 11.14 -21.79
N LYS A 301 -8.20 10.84 -22.71
CA LYS A 301 -7.82 11.69 -23.85
C LYS A 301 -7.26 13.06 -23.48
N PHE A 302 -6.68 13.19 -22.28
CA PHE A 302 -5.90 14.37 -21.90
C PHE A 302 -4.67 14.54 -22.80
N GLY A 303 -4.19 15.78 -22.90
CA GLY A 303 -2.89 16.09 -23.49
C GLY A 303 -2.78 15.99 -25.02
N LYS A 304 -3.92 16.05 -25.75
CA LYS A 304 -3.90 16.32 -27.20
C LYS A 304 -3.69 17.82 -27.46
N GLY A 305 -2.83 18.16 -28.42
CA GLY A 305 -2.56 19.55 -28.81
C GLY A 305 -1.47 20.24 -27.98
N LYS A 306 -1.76 21.44 -27.44
CA LYS A 306 -0.77 22.33 -26.79
C LYS A 306 -0.30 21.87 -25.39
N HIS A 307 -0.86 20.81 -24.82
CA HIS A 307 -0.57 20.34 -23.45
C HIS A 307 0.08 18.96 -23.41
N LYS A 308 1.30 18.82 -23.95
CA LYS A 308 2.01 17.51 -24.03
C LYS A 308 2.69 17.06 -22.73
N SER A 309 2.83 17.95 -21.75
CA SER A 309 3.58 17.71 -20.50
C SER A 309 2.72 17.98 -19.27
N LEU A 310 3.05 17.33 -18.15
CA LEU A 310 2.42 17.56 -16.85
C LEU A 310 2.91 18.90 -16.25
N THR A 311 2.15 19.97 -16.49
CA THR A 311 2.27 21.28 -15.86
C THR A 311 1.28 21.42 -14.68
N ALA A 312 1.41 22.47 -13.88
CA ALA A 312 0.46 22.76 -12.79
C ALA A 312 -1.00 22.86 -13.29
N ALA A 313 -1.24 23.54 -14.41
CA ALA A 313 -2.58 23.65 -14.99
C ALA A 313 -3.15 22.29 -15.42
N THR A 314 -2.32 21.43 -16.05
CA THR A 314 -2.78 20.09 -16.44
C THR A 314 -2.94 19.15 -15.24
N TYR A 315 -2.13 19.33 -14.18
CA TYR A 315 -2.28 18.59 -12.92
C TYR A 315 -3.67 18.87 -12.32
N THR A 316 -4.02 20.15 -12.16
CA THR A 316 -5.32 20.58 -11.64
C THR A 316 -6.46 20.11 -12.52
N ALA A 317 -6.32 20.22 -13.85
CA ALA A 317 -7.36 19.77 -14.78
C ALA A 317 -7.65 18.26 -14.68
N VAL A 318 -6.61 17.43 -14.54
CA VAL A 318 -6.77 15.98 -14.34
C VAL A 318 -7.42 15.68 -12.99
N ALA A 319 -6.96 16.31 -11.92
CA ALA A 319 -7.52 16.12 -10.59
C ALA A 319 -9.01 16.52 -10.53
N ASN A 320 -9.35 17.70 -11.05
CA ASN A 320 -10.74 18.18 -11.11
C ASN A 320 -11.62 17.28 -11.96
N HIS A 321 -11.11 16.78 -13.10
CA HIS A 321 -11.85 15.84 -13.93
C HIS A 321 -12.22 14.56 -13.17
N PHE A 322 -11.28 13.98 -12.43
CA PHE A 322 -11.54 12.79 -11.62
C PHE A 322 -12.47 13.07 -10.42
N ARG A 323 -12.37 14.25 -9.78
CA ARG A 323 -13.33 14.68 -8.75
C ARG A 323 -14.75 14.84 -9.32
N LYS A 324 -14.88 15.40 -10.53
CA LYS A 324 -16.16 15.52 -11.21
C LYS A 324 -16.79 14.17 -11.55
N LEU A 325 -15.98 13.17 -11.91
CA LEU A 325 -16.46 11.83 -12.25
C LEU A 325 -16.91 11.02 -11.02
N TRP A 326 -16.11 11.04 -9.95
CA TRP A 326 -16.28 10.11 -8.82
C TRP A 326 -16.68 10.78 -7.50
N GLY A 327 -16.75 12.10 -7.46
CA GLY A 327 -17.22 12.86 -6.30
C GLY A 327 -16.27 12.80 -5.11
N LYS A 328 -16.84 12.64 -3.92
CA LYS A 328 -16.15 12.69 -2.63
C LYS A 328 -15.08 11.61 -2.48
N GLU A 329 -15.24 10.48 -3.17
CA GLU A 329 -14.31 9.35 -3.10
C GLU A 329 -13.40 9.26 -4.34
N ALA A 330 -13.21 10.34 -5.08
CA ALA A 330 -12.40 10.34 -6.30
C ALA A 330 -10.96 9.84 -6.09
N GLY A 331 -10.33 10.16 -4.96
CA GLY A 331 -9.00 9.65 -4.62
C GLY A 331 -8.95 8.13 -4.48
N TRP A 332 -10.04 7.51 -4.01
CA TRP A 332 -10.16 6.06 -3.91
C TRP A 332 -10.28 5.42 -5.29
N ALA A 333 -11.21 5.91 -6.11
CA ALA A 333 -11.42 5.40 -7.46
C ALA A 333 -10.14 5.52 -8.32
N HIS A 334 -9.48 6.68 -8.29
CA HIS A 334 -8.21 6.88 -9.00
C HIS A 334 -7.13 5.90 -8.53
N SER A 335 -7.11 5.53 -7.24
CA SER A 335 -6.07 4.65 -6.70
C SER A 335 -6.21 3.21 -7.21
N VAL A 336 -7.43 2.78 -7.58
CA VAL A 336 -7.65 1.52 -8.29
C VAL A 336 -7.02 1.57 -9.67
N LEU A 337 -7.22 2.66 -10.41
CA LEU A 337 -6.60 2.85 -11.74
C LEU A 337 -5.08 2.88 -11.65
N PHE A 338 -4.54 3.62 -10.68
CA PHE A 338 -3.11 3.68 -10.41
C PHE A 338 -2.55 2.29 -10.11
N THR A 339 -3.22 1.53 -9.24
CA THR A 339 -2.83 0.16 -8.88
C THR A 339 -2.75 -0.73 -10.11
N ALA A 340 -3.72 -0.64 -11.02
CA ALA A 340 -3.74 -1.43 -12.24
C ALA A 340 -2.61 -1.09 -13.24
N ASP A 341 -2.10 0.13 -13.22
CA ASP A 341 -1.00 0.56 -14.10
C ASP A 341 0.39 0.16 -13.55
N LEU A 342 0.47 -0.29 -12.29
CA LEU A 342 1.72 -0.77 -11.71
C LEU A 342 2.16 -2.10 -12.34
N LYS A 343 3.43 -2.16 -12.76
CA LYS A 343 4.04 -3.37 -13.36
C LYS A 343 3.84 -4.63 -12.52
N THR A 344 3.87 -4.50 -11.19
CA THR A 344 3.67 -5.60 -10.23
C THR A 344 2.34 -6.32 -10.42
N PHE A 345 1.33 -5.65 -10.98
CA PHE A 345 -0.02 -6.18 -11.16
C PHE A 345 -0.40 -6.38 -12.64
N ALA A 346 0.55 -6.23 -13.58
CA ALA A 346 0.29 -6.44 -15.01
C ALA A 346 -0.29 -7.84 -15.32
N GLY A 347 0.05 -8.85 -14.51
CA GLY A 347 -0.50 -10.21 -14.63
C GLY A 347 -2.00 -10.32 -14.32
N GLN A 348 -2.55 -9.44 -13.47
CA GLN A 348 -3.99 -9.44 -13.16
C GLN A 348 -4.84 -8.95 -14.34
N LEU A 349 -4.29 -8.08 -15.19
CA LEU A 349 -4.91 -7.66 -16.45
C LEU A 349 -4.75 -8.71 -17.57
N ALA A 350 -3.64 -9.45 -17.56
CA ALA A 350 -3.32 -10.47 -18.58
C ALA A 350 -4.13 -11.75 -18.39
N ALA A 351 -4.66 -12.00 -17.20
CA ALA A 351 -5.58 -13.10 -16.90
C ALA A 351 -6.97 -12.84 -17.51
N LYS A 352 -7.05 -12.68 -18.84
CA LYS A 352 -8.33 -12.75 -19.54
C LYS A 352 -8.96 -14.11 -19.26
N ILE A 353 -10.22 -14.07 -18.85
CA ILE A 353 -11.13 -15.21 -18.91
C ILE A 353 -11.17 -15.62 -20.39
N GLU A 354 -10.56 -16.76 -20.73
CA GLU A 354 -10.92 -17.48 -21.95
C GLU A 354 -12.37 -17.93 -21.79
N VAL A 355 -13.31 -17.06 -22.16
CA VAL A 355 -14.62 -17.53 -22.56
C VAL A 355 -14.39 -18.12 -23.95
N LYS A 356 -14.12 -19.43 -24.01
CA LYS A 356 -14.37 -20.18 -25.25
C LYS A 356 -15.88 -20.13 -25.46
N SER A 357 -16.34 -19.17 -26.25
CA SER A 357 -17.64 -19.29 -26.89
C SER A 357 -17.50 -20.40 -27.92
N GLU A 358 -17.87 -21.62 -27.54
CA GLU A 358 -18.12 -22.67 -28.52
C GLU A 358 -19.41 -22.28 -29.26
N GLU A 359 -19.25 -21.72 -30.46
CA GLU A 359 -20.34 -21.61 -31.43
C GLU A 359 -20.75 -23.03 -31.86
N ILE A 360 -21.82 -23.56 -31.26
CA ILE A 360 -22.46 -24.77 -31.77
C ILE A 360 -23.26 -24.37 -33.01
N THR A 361 -22.69 -24.63 -34.20
CA THR A 361 -23.41 -24.56 -35.47
C THR A 361 -24.24 -25.84 -35.64
N VAL A 362 -25.56 -25.74 -35.47
CA VAL A 362 -26.49 -26.82 -35.79
C VAL A 362 -26.90 -26.70 -37.26
N LYS A 363 -26.48 -27.65 -38.10
CA LYS A 363 -27.08 -27.87 -39.43
C LYS A 363 -28.33 -28.73 -39.25
N ILE A 364 -29.46 -28.27 -39.78
CA ILE A 364 -30.69 -29.05 -39.87
C ILE A 364 -30.94 -29.34 -41.35
N GLU A 365 -30.98 -30.62 -41.72
CA GLU A 365 -31.69 -31.09 -42.91
C GLU A 365 -33.05 -31.64 -42.46
N GLU A 366 -34.07 -31.29 -43.23
CA GLU A 366 -35.45 -31.80 -43.18
C GLU A 366 -36.27 -31.49 -41.90
N GLY A 367 -36.70 -30.24 -41.81
CA GLY A 367 -38.13 -29.96 -41.65
C GLY A 367 -38.77 -30.14 -40.27
N LYS A 368 -38.27 -29.45 -39.23
CA LYS A 368 -39.12 -28.88 -38.16
C LYS A 368 -38.35 -27.88 -37.28
N VAL A 369 -38.88 -26.66 -37.16
CA VAL A 369 -38.35 -25.59 -36.29
C VAL A 369 -38.87 -25.80 -34.88
N VAL A 370 -37.98 -25.87 -33.88
CA VAL A 370 -38.33 -25.67 -32.47
C VAL A 370 -37.30 -24.74 -31.82
N THR A 371 -37.76 -23.57 -31.41
CA THR A 371 -36.97 -22.60 -30.64
C THR A 371 -37.14 -22.91 -29.16
N VAL A 372 -36.06 -23.29 -28.46
CA VAL A 372 -36.06 -23.36 -26.99
C VAL A 372 -35.16 -22.28 -26.44
N LYS A 373 -35.76 -21.26 -25.82
CA LYS A 373 -35.04 -20.32 -24.94
C LYS A 373 -34.83 -21.03 -23.60
N LYS A 374 -33.57 -21.26 -23.21
CA LYS A 374 -33.23 -21.60 -21.83
C LYS A 374 -32.75 -20.30 -21.17
N GLU A 375 -33.59 -19.72 -20.32
CA GLU A 375 -33.14 -18.75 -19.32
C GLU A 375 -32.47 -19.54 -18.20
N GLU A 376 -31.14 -19.46 -18.08
CA GLU A 376 -30.44 -19.82 -16.85
C GLU A 376 -30.04 -18.53 -16.14
N LYS A 377 -30.63 -18.34 -14.96
CA LYS A 377 -30.15 -17.39 -13.95
C LYS A 377 -28.76 -17.86 -13.51
N GLU A 378 -27.71 -17.13 -13.85
CA GLU A 378 -26.39 -17.38 -13.29
C GLU A 378 -26.26 -16.71 -11.91
N GLU A 379 -26.23 -17.56 -10.89
CA GLU A 379 -25.67 -17.27 -9.59
C GLU A 379 -24.13 -17.32 -9.71
N ILE A 380 -23.47 -16.19 -9.52
CA ILE A 380 -22.02 -16.06 -9.64
C ILE A 380 -21.36 -16.71 -8.41
N THR A 381 -21.10 -18.01 -8.48
CA THR A 381 -20.21 -18.68 -7.51
C THR A 381 -18.76 -18.49 -7.96
N LEU A 382 -18.04 -17.65 -7.22
CA LEU A 382 -16.64 -17.29 -7.44
C LEU A 382 -15.73 -18.52 -7.52
N LYS A 383 -15.22 -18.83 -8.72
CA LYS A 383 -14.11 -19.77 -8.97
C LYS A 383 -12.76 -19.19 -8.51
N THR A 384 -12.65 -18.82 -7.24
CA THR A 384 -11.38 -18.39 -6.62
C THR A 384 -10.63 -19.58 -6.00
N GLU A 385 -11.33 -20.68 -5.69
CA GLU A 385 -10.77 -21.79 -4.91
C GLU A 385 -9.81 -22.70 -5.70
N ALA A 386 -9.94 -22.81 -7.02
CA ALA A 386 -9.12 -23.75 -7.80
C ALA A 386 -7.70 -23.23 -8.09
N ARG A 387 -7.47 -21.91 -8.16
CA ARG A 387 -6.19 -21.35 -8.65
C ARG A 387 -5.13 -21.12 -7.58
N ILE A 388 -5.50 -21.07 -6.30
CA ILE A 388 -4.51 -20.99 -5.21
C ILE A 388 -3.81 -22.35 -5.04
N ALA A 389 -4.51 -23.46 -5.29
CA ALA A 389 -3.94 -24.80 -5.22
C ALA A 389 -2.89 -25.06 -6.33
N GLU A 390 -3.15 -24.64 -7.58
CA GLU A 390 -2.20 -24.83 -8.70
C GLU A 390 -0.88 -24.04 -8.52
N VAL A 391 -0.93 -22.81 -8.01
CA VAL A 391 0.27 -21.99 -7.78
C VAL A 391 1.13 -22.53 -6.63
N VAL A 392 0.52 -23.25 -5.67
CA VAL A 392 1.23 -23.91 -4.56
C VAL A 392 1.95 -25.18 -5.04
N GLU A 393 1.44 -25.86 -6.07
CA GLU A 393 2.04 -27.10 -6.59
C GLU A 393 3.23 -26.83 -7.52
N GLU A 394 3.19 -25.75 -8.30
CA GLU A 394 4.29 -25.35 -9.20
C GLU A 394 5.56 -24.92 -8.44
N LYS A 395 5.43 -24.36 -7.23
CA LYS A 395 6.57 -24.01 -6.38
C LYS A 395 7.16 -25.20 -5.62
N LYS A 396 6.41 -26.28 -5.43
CA LYS A 396 6.94 -27.53 -4.80
C LYS A 396 7.73 -28.39 -5.80
N THR A 397 7.46 -28.27 -7.10
CA THR A 397 8.13 -29.07 -8.14
C THR A 397 9.47 -28.49 -8.60
N THR A 398 9.77 -27.22 -8.36
CA THR A 398 11.08 -26.61 -8.69
C THR A 398 12.18 -26.84 -7.64
N ALA A 399 11.85 -27.38 -6.46
CA ALA A 399 12.82 -27.69 -5.40
C ALA A 399 13.33 -29.15 -5.39
N LYS A 400 12.93 -29.99 -6.35
CA LYS A 400 13.40 -31.39 -6.48
C LYS A 400 13.82 -31.72 -7.91
N LYS A 401 14.86 -31.05 -8.41
CA LYS A 401 15.58 -31.52 -9.61
C LYS A 401 17.06 -31.13 -9.58
N ALA A 402 17.79 -31.67 -8.61
CA ALA A 402 19.25 -31.72 -8.67
C ALA A 402 19.76 -32.94 -7.87
N THR A 403 19.41 -34.15 -8.27
CA THR A 403 20.19 -35.36 -7.92
C THR A 403 19.73 -36.56 -8.75
N LYS A 404 20.59 -36.96 -9.71
CA LYS A 404 20.91 -38.34 -10.14
C LYS A 404 21.32 -38.31 -11.62
N LYS A 405 22.62 -38.45 -11.87
CA LYS A 405 23.18 -38.87 -13.16
C LYS A 405 23.86 -40.21 -12.90
N SER A 406 23.30 -41.29 -13.44
CA SER A 406 23.83 -42.65 -13.35
C SER A 406 24.57 -43.04 -14.65
N VAL A 407 25.87 -43.28 -14.49
CA VAL A 407 26.67 -44.42 -14.99
C VAL A 407 26.58 -44.83 -16.47
N LYS A 408 27.73 -44.76 -17.17
CA LYS A 408 28.24 -45.87 -18.00
C LYS A 408 29.77 -45.88 -18.07
N ARG A 409 30.31 -47.09 -17.87
CA ARG A 409 31.68 -47.68 -18.02
C ARG A 409 32.44 -47.18 -19.28
N LYS A 410 33.77 -47.24 -19.46
CA LYS A 410 34.95 -47.87 -18.80
C LYS A 410 36.24 -47.31 -19.46
N ALA A 411 37.38 -47.53 -18.81
CA ALA A 411 38.76 -47.70 -19.32
C ALA A 411 39.78 -46.55 -19.18
N ASN A 412 40.66 -46.74 -18.17
CA ASN A 412 42.13 -46.71 -18.16
C ASN A 412 42.96 -45.52 -18.69
N ASP A 413 43.72 -44.99 -17.71
CA ASP A 413 45.18 -44.76 -17.69
C ASP A 413 45.78 -43.42 -18.17
N ALA A 414 46.89 -43.07 -17.51
CA ALA A 414 47.88 -42.04 -17.78
C ALA A 414 47.73 -40.60 -17.20
N GLN A 415 48.55 -40.38 -16.18
CA GLN A 415 49.57 -39.32 -16.03
C GLN A 415 49.22 -37.86 -15.69
N VAL A 416 49.90 -37.45 -14.61
CA VAL A 416 50.21 -36.12 -14.09
C VAL A 416 50.77 -35.17 -15.16
N VAL A 417 50.27 -33.93 -15.23
CA VAL A 417 51.07 -32.74 -15.57
C VAL A 417 50.56 -31.52 -14.79
N VAL A 418 51.47 -30.89 -14.05
CA VAL A 418 51.34 -29.56 -13.44
C VAL A 418 51.82 -28.51 -14.46
N VAL A 419 51.05 -27.46 -14.75
CA VAL A 419 51.57 -26.20 -15.32
C VAL A 419 50.78 -24.99 -14.76
N LYS A 420 51.55 -23.95 -14.37
CA LYS A 420 51.16 -22.62 -13.87
C LYS A 420 50.90 -21.62 -15.01
N GLU A 421 50.46 -20.41 -14.61
CA GLU A 421 50.43 -19.11 -15.31
C GLU A 421 49.11 -18.76 -16.02
N GLU A 422 48.33 -17.84 -15.45
CA GLU A 422 48.35 -16.36 -15.63
C GLU A 422 47.89 -15.94 -17.03
N VAL A 423 46.98 -14.94 -17.11
CA VAL A 423 47.06 -13.77 -18.01
C VAL A 423 45.80 -12.88 -17.91
N VAL A 424 46.04 -11.67 -17.40
CA VAL A 424 45.74 -10.33 -17.95
C VAL A 424 44.29 -9.87 -18.20
N THR A 425 44.00 -8.76 -17.51
CA THR A 425 42.93 -7.78 -17.73
C THR A 425 43.17 -6.91 -18.97
N ARG A 426 42.12 -6.67 -19.78
CA ARG A 426 42.13 -5.62 -20.82
C ARG A 426 40.94 -4.65 -20.67
N ARG A 427 41.29 -3.40 -20.40
CA ARG A 427 40.45 -2.19 -20.49
C ARG A 427 40.43 -1.73 -21.96
N SER A 428 39.26 -1.43 -22.53
CA SER A 428 39.15 -0.74 -23.81
C SER A 428 38.73 0.73 -23.61
N LYS A 429 39.56 1.65 -24.14
CA LYS A 429 39.21 3.04 -24.43
C LYS A 429 38.58 3.09 -25.82
N ARG A 430 37.54 3.90 -26.03
CA ARG A 430 37.09 4.31 -27.37
C ARG A 430 37.15 5.83 -27.46
N ALA A 431 37.90 6.30 -28.45
CA ALA A 431 38.15 7.69 -28.77
C ALA A 431 37.04 8.28 -29.65
N ARG A 432 36.99 9.62 -29.63
CA ARG A 432 36.14 10.50 -30.42
C ARG A 432 36.46 10.44 -31.91
N THR A 433 35.41 10.63 -32.70
CA THR A 433 35.36 11.56 -33.85
C THR A 433 34.11 12.39 -33.69
#